data_AF-A0A7X9M1G0-F1
#
_entry.id   AF-A0A7X9M1G0-F1
#
_cell.length_a   1.000
_cell.length_b   1.000
_cell.length_c   1.000
_cell.angle_alpha   90.00
_cell.angle_beta   90.00
_cell.angle_gamma   90.00
#
_symmetry.space_group_name_H-M   'P 1'
#
loop_
_entity.id
_entity.type
_entity.pdbx_description
1 polymer ?
#
loop_
_entity_poly.entity_id
_entity_poly.type
_entity_poly.pdbx_seq_one_letter_code
_entity_poly.pdbx_strand_id
1 'polypeptide(L)'
;MNNNEEKLWKLMKVYPRRTFWMAALIGIIFGLMFVILMPVGLIWFQEDSERFIQIGLTIFLSMMGMVYIANWIICFQFLKKANELKYKDLEEAFLKRLIKLYIFFCVVYMIPLTFIISIKGFGVVNRLAHKQIAIGAPHEKLYLYLMRK
;
A
#
# COMPACT_ATOMS: atom_id res chain seq x y z
N MET A 1 14.91 -25.47 5.10
CA MET A 1 14.01 -24.44 4.55
C MET A 1 13.58 -24.91 3.17
N ASN A 2 12.29 -25.09 2.97
CA ASN A 2 11.75 -25.61 1.71
C ASN A 2 11.92 -24.54 0.61
N ASN A 3 12.25 -24.93 -0.64
CA ASN A 3 12.59 -23.98 -1.73
C ASN A 3 11.46 -22.95 -1.99
N ASN A 4 10.21 -23.32 -1.69
CA ASN A 4 9.06 -22.43 -1.80
C ASN A 4 9.00 -21.36 -0.69
N GLU A 5 9.48 -21.65 0.52
CA GLU A 5 9.53 -20.71 1.64
C GLU A 5 10.50 -19.57 1.36
N GLU A 6 11.67 -19.89 0.82
CA GLU A 6 12.67 -18.89 0.47
C GLU A 6 12.16 -17.95 -0.64
N LYS A 7 11.43 -18.50 -1.63
CA LYS A 7 10.77 -17.72 -2.68
C LYS A 7 9.68 -16.80 -2.11
N LEU A 8 8.87 -17.28 -1.17
CA LEU A 8 7.84 -16.49 -0.49
C LEU A 8 8.46 -15.37 0.36
N TRP A 9 9.57 -15.64 1.05
CA TRP A 9 10.32 -14.61 1.77
C TRP A 9 10.88 -13.52 0.84
N LYS A 10 11.41 -13.89 -0.33
CA LYS A 10 11.86 -12.92 -1.35
C LYS A 10 10.68 -12.07 -1.85
N LEU A 11 9.53 -12.68 -2.10
CA LEU A 11 8.28 -11.99 -2.47
C LEU A 11 7.86 -10.96 -1.41
N MET A 12 7.89 -11.35 -0.13
CA MET A 12 7.51 -10.50 1.00
C MET A 12 8.46 -9.32 1.25
N LYS A 13 9.71 -9.37 0.77
CA LYS A 13 10.60 -8.21 0.82
C LYS A 13 10.32 -7.23 -0.33
N VAL A 14 9.96 -7.70 -1.50
CA VAL A 14 9.84 -6.81 -2.67
C VAL A 14 8.46 -6.14 -2.75
N TYR A 15 7.39 -6.91 -2.59
CA TYR A 15 6.03 -6.43 -2.88
C TYR A 15 5.51 -5.39 -1.89
N PRO A 16 5.62 -5.58 -0.56
CA PRO A 16 5.17 -4.59 0.42
C PRO A 16 5.89 -3.25 0.30
N ARG A 17 7.18 -3.26 -0.09
CA ARG A 17 7.91 -2.02 -0.36
C ARG A 17 7.33 -1.29 -1.57
N ARG A 18 7.10 -2.00 -2.69
CA ARG A 18 6.54 -1.40 -3.91
C ARG A 18 5.13 -0.84 -3.65
N THR A 19 4.28 -1.58 -2.97
CA THR A 19 2.91 -1.13 -2.68
C THR A 19 2.86 0.03 -1.70
N PHE A 20 3.77 0.06 -0.72
CA PHE A 20 3.93 1.22 0.15
C PHE A 20 4.32 2.49 -0.62
N TRP A 21 5.32 2.42 -1.51
CA TRP A 21 5.75 3.59 -2.29
C TRP A 21 4.67 4.07 -3.27
N MET A 22 3.97 3.16 -3.95
CA MET A 22 2.86 3.52 -4.83
C MET A 22 1.70 4.16 -4.07
N ALA A 23 1.39 3.64 -2.88
CA ALA A 23 0.38 4.24 -2.03
C ALA A 23 0.84 5.61 -1.48
N ALA A 24 2.10 5.76 -1.07
CA ALA A 24 2.63 7.06 -0.66
C ALA A 24 2.56 8.10 -1.80
N LEU A 25 2.80 7.69 -3.05
CA LEU A 25 2.73 8.55 -4.22
C LEU A 25 1.33 9.17 -4.42
N ILE A 26 0.25 8.42 -4.19
CA ILE A 26 -1.11 8.96 -4.22
C ILE A 26 -1.29 10.06 -3.16
N GLY A 27 -0.75 9.88 -1.96
CA GLY A 27 -0.76 10.92 -0.92
C GLY A 27 -0.03 12.20 -1.35
N ILE A 28 1.10 12.06 -2.05
CA ILE A 28 1.86 13.20 -2.60
C ILE A 28 1.05 13.91 -3.70
N ILE A 29 0.47 13.16 -4.64
CA ILE A 29 -0.36 13.71 -5.72
C ILE A 29 -1.56 14.47 -5.14
N PHE A 30 -2.21 13.90 -4.11
CA PHE A 30 -3.30 14.57 -3.41
C PHE A 30 -2.84 15.86 -2.74
N GLY A 31 -1.70 15.86 -2.03
CA GLY A 31 -1.13 17.08 -1.45
C GLY A 31 -0.85 18.16 -2.50
N LEU A 32 -0.24 17.78 -3.63
CA LEU A 32 0.04 18.69 -4.74
C LEU A 32 -1.26 19.23 -5.38
N MET A 33 -2.29 18.41 -5.51
CA MET A 33 -3.60 18.83 -6.00
C MET A 33 -4.16 20.00 -5.17
N PHE A 34 -4.12 19.91 -3.83
CA PHE A 34 -4.58 21.00 -2.96
C PHE A 34 -3.72 22.25 -3.10
N VAL A 35 -2.39 22.10 -3.13
CA VAL A 35 -1.45 23.22 -3.21
C VAL A 35 -1.46 23.90 -4.58
N ILE A 36 -1.85 23.22 -5.64
CA ILE A 36 -1.94 23.80 -6.98
C ILE A 36 -3.34 24.36 -7.21
N LEU A 37 -4.41 23.59 -6.96
CA LEU A 37 -5.76 24.04 -7.29
C LEU A 37 -6.28 25.14 -6.37
N MET A 38 -5.96 25.13 -5.07
CA MET A 38 -6.46 26.16 -4.15
C MET A 38 -5.79 27.52 -4.39
N PRO A 39 -4.45 27.67 -4.34
CA PRO A 39 -3.80 28.97 -4.43
C PRO A 39 -3.81 29.51 -5.87
N VAL A 40 -3.59 28.66 -6.87
CA VAL A 40 -3.55 29.11 -8.28
C VAL A 40 -4.96 29.44 -8.77
N GLY A 41 -5.96 28.64 -8.38
CA GLY A 41 -7.37 28.91 -8.71
C GLY A 41 -7.90 30.19 -8.05
N LEU A 42 -7.50 30.47 -6.80
CA LEU A 42 -7.93 31.66 -6.06
C LEU A 42 -7.21 32.96 -6.47
N ILE A 43 -5.93 32.88 -6.86
CA ILE A 43 -5.10 34.08 -7.11
C ILE A 43 -5.06 34.46 -8.59
N TRP A 44 -4.97 33.49 -9.50
CA TRP A 44 -4.67 33.75 -10.91
C TRP A 44 -5.85 33.57 -11.87
N PHE A 45 -6.89 32.83 -11.47
CA PHE A 45 -8.01 32.46 -12.34
C PHE A 45 -9.38 32.81 -11.74
N GLN A 46 -9.56 33.96 -11.06
CA GLN A 46 -10.83 34.27 -10.37
C GLN A 46 -12.07 34.14 -11.26
N GLU A 47 -12.05 34.67 -12.49
CA GLU A 47 -13.20 34.64 -13.42
C GLU A 47 -13.42 33.27 -14.09
N ASP A 48 -12.37 32.46 -14.27
CA ASP A 48 -12.40 31.12 -14.87
C ASP A 48 -12.17 29.99 -13.85
N SER A 49 -12.32 30.31 -12.56
CA SER A 49 -11.87 29.45 -11.44
C SER A 49 -12.57 28.10 -11.44
N GLU A 50 -13.85 28.06 -11.78
CA GLU A 50 -14.62 26.82 -11.90
C GLU A 50 -14.05 25.88 -12.98
N ARG A 51 -13.75 26.41 -14.18
CA ARG A 51 -13.19 25.61 -15.28
C ARG A 51 -11.78 25.14 -14.96
N PHE A 52 -10.95 26.01 -14.38
CA PHE A 52 -9.60 25.66 -13.96
C PHE A 52 -9.61 24.55 -12.90
N ILE A 53 -10.45 24.69 -11.87
CA ILE A 53 -10.61 23.69 -10.81
C ILE A 53 -11.10 22.38 -11.43
N GLN A 54 -12.11 22.39 -12.29
CA GLN A 54 -12.67 21.19 -12.89
C GLN A 54 -11.63 20.42 -13.75
N ILE A 55 -10.89 21.13 -14.61
CA ILE A 55 -9.85 20.53 -15.45
C ILE A 55 -8.74 19.96 -14.58
N GLY A 56 -8.27 20.74 -13.62
CA GLY A 56 -7.20 20.30 -12.72
C GLY A 56 -7.62 19.10 -11.87
N LEU A 57 -8.83 19.12 -11.30
CA LEU A 57 -9.37 18.01 -10.52
C LEU A 57 -9.46 16.73 -11.38
N THR A 58 -9.87 16.86 -12.64
CA THR A 58 -9.92 15.74 -13.60
C THR A 58 -8.53 15.16 -13.88
N ILE A 59 -7.52 16.01 -14.08
CA ILE A 59 -6.13 15.57 -14.30
C ILE A 59 -5.60 14.85 -13.05
N PHE A 60 -5.72 15.46 -11.87
CA PHE A 60 -5.22 14.89 -10.62
C PHE A 60 -5.94 13.59 -10.26
N LEU A 61 -7.26 13.51 -10.44
CA LEU A 61 -8.02 12.26 -10.25
C LEU A 61 -7.60 11.18 -11.24
N SER A 62 -7.35 11.54 -12.50
CA SER A 62 -6.87 10.58 -13.51
C SER A 62 -5.49 10.03 -13.15
N MET A 63 -4.57 10.90 -12.70
CA MET A 63 -3.25 10.49 -12.22
C MET A 63 -3.34 9.58 -10.98
N MET A 64 -4.15 9.97 -9.98
CA MET A 64 -4.38 9.14 -8.79
C MET A 64 -5.00 7.79 -9.17
N GLY A 65 -5.96 7.77 -10.10
CA GLY A 65 -6.58 6.57 -10.63
C GLY A 65 -5.58 5.62 -11.27
N MET A 66 -4.66 6.12 -12.10
CA MET A 66 -3.61 5.31 -12.71
C MET A 66 -2.68 4.68 -11.65
N VAL A 67 -2.23 5.46 -10.67
CA VAL A 67 -1.36 4.94 -9.58
C VAL A 67 -2.13 3.93 -8.72
N TYR A 68 -3.41 4.18 -8.47
CA TYR A 68 -4.28 3.28 -7.73
C TYR A 68 -4.42 1.93 -8.44
N ILE A 69 -4.72 1.93 -9.74
CA ILE A 69 -4.80 0.72 -10.57
C ILE A 69 -3.46 -0.01 -10.61
N ALA A 70 -2.35 0.72 -10.76
CA ALA A 70 -1.01 0.12 -10.74
C ALA A 70 -0.74 -0.61 -9.42
N ASN A 71 -1.13 -0.02 -8.29
CA ASN A 71 -0.98 -0.65 -6.98
C ASN A 71 -1.87 -1.89 -6.83
N TRP A 72 -3.07 -1.84 -7.40
CA TRP A 72 -4.00 -2.97 -7.51
C TRP A 72 -3.39 -4.15 -8.27
N ILE A 73 -2.77 -3.88 -9.42
CA ILE A 73 -2.08 -4.89 -10.23
C ILE A 73 -0.96 -5.55 -9.43
N ILE A 74 -0.17 -4.77 -8.67
CA ILE A 74 0.91 -5.31 -7.82
C ILE A 74 0.33 -6.24 -6.73
N CYS A 75 -0.75 -5.84 -6.07
CA CYS A 75 -1.45 -6.66 -5.09
C CYS A 75 -1.99 -7.98 -5.70
N PHE A 76 -2.58 -7.90 -6.89
CA PHE A 76 -3.08 -9.08 -7.60
C PHE A 76 -1.95 -10.04 -8.01
N GLN A 77 -0.84 -9.51 -8.52
CA GLN A 77 0.35 -10.31 -8.85
C GLN A 77 0.92 -11.03 -7.61
N PHE A 78 0.92 -10.36 -6.45
CA PHE A 78 1.33 -11.00 -5.21
C PHE A 78 0.39 -12.15 -4.84
N LEU A 79 -0.92 -11.92 -4.87
CA LEU A 79 -1.94 -12.93 -4.56
C LEU A 79 -1.79 -14.17 -5.45
N LYS A 80 -1.62 -13.97 -6.75
CA LYS A 80 -1.39 -15.05 -7.72
C LYS A 80 -0.15 -15.86 -7.35
N LYS A 81 1.00 -15.20 -7.17
CA LYS A 81 2.27 -15.87 -6.82
C LYS A 81 2.23 -16.57 -5.46
N ALA A 82 1.58 -15.97 -4.47
CA ALA A 82 1.44 -16.56 -3.15
C ALA A 82 0.61 -17.86 -3.20
N ASN A 83 -0.45 -17.88 -4.01
CA ASN A 83 -1.30 -19.06 -4.19
C ASN A 83 -0.59 -20.16 -5.01
N GLU A 84 0.16 -19.80 -6.05
CA GLU A 84 1.00 -20.72 -6.84
C GLU A 84 2.06 -21.41 -5.97
N LEU A 85 2.68 -20.67 -5.04
CA LEU A 85 3.66 -21.20 -4.09
C LEU A 85 3.03 -21.93 -2.89
N LYS A 86 1.71 -22.18 -2.94
CA LYS A 86 0.95 -22.90 -1.91
C LYS A 86 1.23 -22.39 -0.49
N TYR A 87 1.15 -21.07 -0.27
CA TYR A 87 1.39 -20.47 1.05
C TYR A 87 0.50 -21.05 2.18
N LYS A 88 -0.61 -21.72 1.84
CA LYS A 88 -1.48 -22.40 2.81
C LYS A 88 -0.81 -23.61 3.45
N ASP A 89 0.11 -24.25 2.75
CA ASP A 89 0.81 -25.47 3.17
C ASP A 89 2.15 -25.16 3.89
N LEU A 90 2.43 -23.88 4.17
CA LEU A 90 3.58 -23.43 4.94
C LEU A 90 3.56 -23.99 6.37
N GLU A 91 4.68 -24.61 6.78
CA GLU A 91 4.96 -25.00 8.17
C GLU A 91 5.29 -23.77 9.04
N GLU A 92 5.99 -22.78 8.47
CA GLU A 92 6.34 -21.55 9.19
C GLU A 92 5.10 -20.67 9.46
N ALA A 93 4.57 -20.74 10.69
CA ALA A 93 3.39 -20.00 11.11
C ALA A 93 3.53 -18.48 10.99
N PHE A 94 4.74 -17.95 11.18
CA PHE A 94 5.03 -16.51 11.08
C PHE A 94 4.84 -16.01 9.64
N LEU A 95 5.54 -16.61 8.67
CA LEU A 95 5.46 -16.22 7.27
C LEU A 95 4.03 -16.34 6.73
N LYS A 96 3.32 -17.41 7.11
CA LYS A 96 1.92 -17.63 6.74
C LYS A 96 1.01 -16.50 7.24
N ARG A 97 1.19 -16.04 8.48
CA ARG A 97 0.43 -14.91 9.05
C ARG A 97 0.81 -13.58 8.40
N LEU A 98 2.09 -13.37 8.12
CA LEU A 98 2.56 -12.16 7.46
C LEU A 98 1.98 -12.03 6.03
N ILE A 99 1.93 -13.14 5.28
CA ILE A 99 1.28 -13.21 3.96
C ILE A 99 -0.22 -12.91 4.08
N LYS A 100 -0.93 -13.54 5.04
CA LYS A 100 -2.36 -13.26 5.27
C LYS A 100 -2.61 -11.79 5.60
N LEU A 101 -1.76 -11.19 6.43
CA LEU A 101 -1.87 -9.79 6.81
C LEU A 101 -1.67 -8.86 5.61
N TYR A 102 -0.69 -9.17 4.75
CA TYR A 102 -0.49 -8.42 3.52
C TYR A 102 -1.66 -8.54 2.55
N ILE A 103 -2.22 -9.75 2.40
CA ILE A 103 -3.43 -9.99 1.60
C ILE A 103 -4.59 -9.16 2.14
N PHE A 104 -4.80 -9.14 3.46
CA PHE A 104 -5.84 -8.32 4.09
C PHE A 104 -5.67 -6.85 3.74
N PHE A 105 -4.46 -6.28 3.85
CA PHE A 105 -4.22 -4.90 3.46
C PHE A 105 -4.38 -4.64 1.96
N CYS A 106 -4.04 -5.60 1.10
CA CYS A 106 -4.34 -5.50 -0.33
C CYS A 106 -5.85 -5.43 -0.59
N VAL A 107 -6.68 -6.20 0.14
CA VAL A 107 -8.15 -6.14 0.05
C VAL A 107 -8.69 -4.81 0.57
N VAL A 108 -8.23 -4.36 1.75
CA VAL A 108 -8.62 -3.07 2.33
C VAL A 108 -8.19 -1.90 1.44
N TYR A 109 -7.06 -2.02 0.74
CA TYR A 109 -6.63 -1.02 -0.25
C TYR A 109 -7.58 -0.92 -1.44
N MET A 110 -8.31 -1.99 -1.77
CA MET A 110 -9.30 -1.97 -2.87
C MET A 110 -10.52 -1.09 -2.59
N ILE A 111 -10.71 -0.68 -1.34
CA ILE A 111 -11.76 0.24 -0.93
C ILE A 111 -11.13 1.64 -0.83
N PRO A 112 -11.49 2.59 -1.72
CA PRO A 112 -10.84 3.90 -1.77
C PRO A 112 -10.87 4.67 -0.45
N LEU A 113 -11.95 4.55 0.32
CA LEU A 113 -12.13 5.22 1.62
C LEU A 113 -11.15 4.74 2.70
N THR A 114 -10.63 3.53 2.58
CA THR A 114 -9.71 2.93 3.58
C THR A 114 -8.25 2.97 3.14
N PHE A 115 -7.95 3.69 2.07
CA PHE A 115 -6.62 3.82 1.48
C PHE A 115 -5.52 4.24 2.49
N ILE A 116 -5.81 5.18 3.39
CA ILE A 116 -4.85 5.66 4.42
C ILE A 116 -4.48 4.53 5.40
N ILE A 117 -5.46 3.69 5.77
CA ILE A 117 -5.25 2.54 6.66
C ILE A 117 -4.32 1.54 5.98
N SER A 118 -4.53 1.31 4.69
CA SER A 118 -3.72 0.38 3.90
C SER A 118 -2.28 0.85 3.70
N ILE A 119 -2.02 2.16 3.54
CA ILE A 119 -0.63 2.70 3.51
C ILE A 119 0.10 2.33 4.80
N LYS A 120 -0.51 2.59 5.96
CA LYS A 120 0.09 2.26 7.26
C LYS A 120 0.30 0.75 7.38
N GLY A 121 -0.66 -0.05 6.92
CA GLY A 121 -0.58 -1.51 6.87
C GLY A 121 0.59 -2.04 6.04
N PHE A 122 0.77 -1.55 4.81
CA PHE A 122 1.90 -1.92 3.96
C PHE A 122 3.23 -1.51 4.58
N GLY A 123 3.30 -0.35 5.23
CA GLY A 123 4.47 0.09 5.98
C GLY A 123 4.84 -0.88 7.11
N VAL A 124 3.85 -1.34 7.88
CA VAL A 124 4.04 -2.33 8.96
C VAL A 124 4.53 -3.66 8.39
N VAL A 125 3.87 -4.19 7.35
CA VAL A 125 4.30 -5.45 6.71
C VAL A 125 5.71 -5.34 6.14
N ASN A 126 6.05 -4.24 5.47
CA ASN A 126 7.38 -4.03 4.91
C ASN A 126 8.47 -4.01 6.01
N ARG A 127 8.20 -3.35 7.15
CA ARG A 127 9.10 -3.37 8.30
C ARG A 127 9.27 -4.79 8.85
N LEU A 128 8.18 -5.53 9.02
CA LEU A 128 8.22 -6.90 9.53
C LEU A 128 8.93 -7.88 8.57
N ALA A 129 8.82 -7.65 7.26
CA ALA A 129 9.48 -8.46 6.24
C ALA A 129 11.00 -8.19 6.12
N HIS A 130 11.46 -6.96 6.42
CA HIS A 130 12.87 -6.56 6.31
C HIS A 130 13.64 -6.54 7.62
N LYS A 131 12.98 -6.16 8.72
CA LYS A 131 13.57 -6.10 10.05
C LYS A 131 13.00 -7.24 10.85
N GLN A 132 13.82 -8.24 11.17
CA GLN A 132 13.63 -9.01 12.39
C GLN A 132 13.76 -8.03 13.57
N ILE A 133 12.66 -7.32 13.85
CA ILE A 133 12.28 -6.55 15.03
C ILE A 133 13.39 -5.65 15.64
N ALA A 134 13.29 -4.34 15.42
CA ALA A 134 13.70 -3.36 16.43
C ALA A 134 12.42 -2.83 17.09
N ILE A 135 12.19 -3.23 18.35
CA ILE A 135 11.00 -2.91 19.15
C ILE A 135 11.02 -1.41 19.43
N GLY A 136 10.18 -0.62 18.75
CA GLY A 136 10.07 0.81 18.98
C GLY A 136 8.65 1.26 19.34
N ALA A 137 7.65 0.79 18.60
CA ALA A 137 6.31 1.38 18.69
C ALA A 137 5.23 0.44 19.27
N PRO A 138 4.27 0.95 20.07
CA PRO A 138 3.24 0.14 20.72
C PRO A 138 2.32 -0.60 19.73
N HIS A 139 2.10 -0.08 18.53
CA HIS A 139 1.35 -0.78 17.48
C HIS A 139 2.11 -2.00 16.92
N GLU A 140 3.45 -1.97 16.91
CA GLU A 140 4.28 -3.10 16.48
C GLU A 140 4.23 -4.26 17.49
N LYS A 141 4.04 -3.97 18.79
CA LYS A 141 3.80 -4.98 19.84
C LYS A 141 2.49 -5.76 19.62
N LEU A 142 1.42 -5.11 19.16
CA LEU A 142 0.14 -5.78 18.88
C LEU A 142 0.26 -6.76 17.70
N TYR A 143 0.98 -6.36 16.64
CA TYR A 143 1.24 -7.23 15.49
C TYR A 143 2.16 -8.41 15.85
N LEU A 144 3.15 -8.21 16.71
CA LEU A 144 3.98 -9.28 17.23
C LEU A 144 3.18 -10.26 18.11
N TYR A 145 2.26 -9.75 18.93
CA TYR A 145 1.39 -10.59 19.74
C TYR A 145 0.45 -11.44 18.87
N LEU A 146 -0.13 -10.85 17.82
CA LEU A 146 -0.92 -11.57 16.79
C LEU A 146 -0.10 -12.56 15.95
N MET A 147 1.22 -12.39 15.85
CA MET A 147 2.10 -13.31 15.13
C MET A 147 2.73 -14.39 16.02
N ARG A 148 2.76 -14.22 17.35
CA ARG A 148 3.37 -15.16 18.30
C ARG A 148 2.37 -16.15 18.93
N LYS A 149 1.06 -15.86 18.90
CA LYS A 149 -0.01 -16.70 19.47
C LYS A 149 -0.81 -17.37 18.36
#